data_AF-A0A820RV16-F1
#
_entry.id   AF-A0A820RV16-F1
#
_cell.length_a   1.000
_cell.length_b   1.000
_cell.length_c   1.000
_cell.angle_alpha   90.00
_cell.angle_beta   90.00
_cell.angle_gamma   90.00
#
_symmetry.space_group_name_H-M   'P 1'
#
loop_
_entity.id
_entity.type
_entity.pdbx_description
1 polymer ?
#
loop_
_entity_poly.entity_id
_entity_poly.type
_entity_poly.pdbx_seq_one_letter_code
_entity_poly.pdbx_strand_id
1 'polypeptide(L)'
;KLVLIQFVYECFACCTSIVCKDEQNNIPIHIRTMDWELDFLKPLTIDVDFQKNGQTIFKATTWVGYVGILTGMRTQDGYSVSVNFRHTGGSLGTNLKTALTA
;
A
#
# COMPACT_ATOMS: atom_id res chain seq x y z
N LYS A 1 14.79 -3.37 -15.34
CA LYS A 1 14.79 -4.34 -14.20
C LYS A 1 14.10 -3.76 -12.98
N LEU A 2 14.58 -2.66 -12.39
CA LEU A 2 13.93 -2.00 -11.23
C LEU A 2 12.50 -1.53 -11.48
N VAL A 3 12.22 -0.90 -12.63
CA VAL A 3 10.86 -0.42 -12.94
C VAL A 3 9.84 -1.57 -12.98
N LEU A 4 10.22 -2.73 -13.52
CA LEU A 4 9.33 -3.88 -13.62
C LEU A 4 8.89 -4.39 -12.24
N ILE A 5 9.80 -4.41 -11.26
CA ILE A 5 9.46 -4.91 -9.92
C ILE A 5 8.44 -4.00 -9.23
N GLN A 6 8.44 -2.70 -9.51
CA GLN A 6 7.44 -1.76 -8.98
C GLN A 6 6.02 -2.17 -9.40
N PHE A 7 5.85 -2.62 -10.64
CA PHE A 7 4.55 -3.05 -11.16
C PHE A 7 4.11 -4.42 -10.64
N VAL A 8 5.04 -5.31 -10.28
CA VAL A 8 4.68 -6.61 -9.70
C VAL A 8 3.91 -6.43 -8.40
N TYR A 9 4.27 -5.43 -7.58
CA TYR A 9 3.55 -5.09 -6.35
C TYR A 9 2.11 -4.61 -6.55
N GLU A 10 1.77 -4.13 -7.75
CA GLU A 10 0.42 -3.68 -8.08
C GLU A 10 -0.46 -4.81 -8.64
N CYS A 11 0.15 -5.89 -9.15
CA CYS A 11 -0.56 -6.91 -9.93
C CYS A 11 -0.98 -8.13 -9.10
N PHE A 12 -0.34 -8.36 -7.96
CA PHE A 12 -0.53 -9.57 -7.16
C PHE A 12 -0.55 -9.20 -5.69
N ALA A 13 -1.73 -9.15 -5.08
CA ALA A 13 -1.84 -9.03 -3.63
C ALA A 13 -3.16 -9.63 -3.14
N CYS A 14 -3.13 -10.28 -1.99
CA CYS A 14 -4.31 -10.53 -1.18
C CYS A 14 -4.25 -9.56 0.01
N CYS A 15 -5.36 -8.87 0.28
CA CYS A 15 -5.40 -7.82 1.29
C CYS A 15 -6.72 -7.88 2.05
N THR A 16 -6.67 -7.77 3.38
CA THR A 16 -7.85 -7.53 4.21
C THR A 16 -7.67 -6.21 4.95
N SER A 17 -8.69 -5.35 4.92
CA SER A 17 -8.67 -4.07 5.64
C SER A 17 -9.96 -3.89 6.42
N ILE A 18 -9.84 -3.38 7.63
CA ILE A 18 -10.94 -3.09 8.55
C ILE A 18 -10.82 -1.64 8.99
N VAL A 19 -11.89 -0.89 8.84
CA VAL A 19 -12.05 0.43 9.44
C VAL A 19 -13.18 0.33 10.45
N CYS A 20 -12.86 0.59 11.71
CA CYS A 20 -13.83 0.61 12.80
C CYS A 20 -13.62 1.87 13.64
N LYS A 21 -14.49 2.05 14.62
CA LYS A 21 -14.46 3.17 15.54
C LYS A 21 -14.31 2.61 16.93
N ASP A 22 -13.33 3.11 17.67
CA ASP A 22 -13.24 2.86 19.10
C ASP A 22 -14.44 3.54 19.79
N GLU A 23 -15.32 2.73 20.38
CA GLU A 23 -16.52 3.23 21.05
C GLU A 23 -16.21 4.03 22.31
N GLN A 24 -15.07 3.78 22.96
CA GLN A 24 -14.70 4.47 24.21
C GLN A 24 -14.20 5.89 23.95
N ASN A 25 -13.30 6.04 22.96
CA ASN A 25 -12.62 7.32 22.70
C ASN A 25 -13.14 8.02 21.44
N ASN A 26 -14.08 7.40 20.70
CA ASN A 26 -14.63 7.93 19.46
C ASN A 26 -13.57 8.12 18.35
N ILE A 27 -12.50 7.32 18.39
CA ILE A 27 -11.33 7.41 17.50
C ILE A 27 -11.46 6.38 16.35
N PRO A 28 -11.21 6.75 15.08
CA PRO A 28 -11.16 5.78 13.99
C PRO A 28 -9.93 4.87 14.13
N ILE A 29 -10.17 3.56 14.03
CA ILE A 29 -9.14 2.53 13.98
C ILE A 29 -9.12 1.95 12.57
N HIS A 30 -7.94 1.88 11.97
CA HIS A 30 -7.73 1.27 10.66
C HIS A 30 -6.66 0.19 10.78
N ILE A 31 -7.05 -1.06 10.58
CA ILE A 31 -6.17 -2.23 10.68
C ILE A 31 -6.20 -2.96 9.35
N ARG A 32 -5.08 -3.57 8.96
CA ARG A 32 -5.02 -4.34 7.72
C ARG A 32 -4.01 -5.48 7.76
N THR A 33 -4.24 -6.50 6.93
CA THR A 33 -3.28 -7.56 6.62
C THR A 33 -2.81 -7.41 5.17
N MET A 34 -1.56 -7.80 4.91
CA MET A 34 -0.98 -7.88 3.58
C MET A 34 -0.50 -9.31 3.35
N ASP A 35 -1.23 -10.04 2.52
CA ASP A 35 -1.05 -11.47 2.35
C ASP A 35 -0.38 -11.72 0.99
N TRP A 36 0.90 -12.06 1.06
CA TRP A 36 1.75 -12.36 -0.09
C TRP A 36 2.45 -13.70 0.14
N GLU A 37 2.31 -14.63 -0.79
CA GLU A 37 3.02 -15.93 -0.77
C GLU A 37 4.51 -15.78 -1.18
N LEU A 38 5.14 -14.66 -0.83
CA LEU A 38 6.54 -14.34 -1.14
C LEU A 38 7.31 -14.13 0.17
N ASP A 39 7.81 -15.21 0.77
CA ASP A 39 8.49 -15.17 2.07
C ASP A 39 9.71 -14.25 2.11
N PHE A 40 10.39 -14.03 0.97
CA PHE A 40 11.53 -13.14 0.89
C PHE A 40 11.18 -11.66 1.17
N LEU A 41 9.90 -11.28 1.11
CA LEU A 41 9.47 -9.93 1.44
C LEU A 41 9.42 -9.64 2.93
N LYS A 42 9.23 -10.66 3.77
CA LYS A 42 9.18 -10.51 5.24
C LYS A 42 10.40 -9.76 5.80
N PRO A 43 11.66 -10.16 5.48
CA PRO A 43 12.83 -9.42 5.96
C PRO A 43 13.04 -8.06 5.26
N LEU A 44 12.33 -7.78 4.17
CA LEU A 44 12.42 -6.51 3.44
C LEU A 44 11.33 -5.51 3.88
N THR A 45 10.35 -5.94 4.66
CA THR A 45 9.29 -5.06 5.19
C THR A 45 9.87 -4.08 6.19
N ILE A 46 9.62 -2.79 5.95
CA ILE A 46 10.12 -1.67 6.75
C ILE A 46 9.00 -0.68 7.04
N ASP A 47 9.10 -0.02 8.18
CA ASP A 47 8.34 1.20 8.48
C ASP A 47 9.20 2.42 8.18
N VAL A 48 8.62 3.38 7.47
CA VAL A 48 9.33 4.57 6.99
C VAL A 48 8.61 5.82 7.47
N ASP A 49 9.37 6.71 8.11
CA ASP A 49 8.95 8.07 8.46
C ASP A 49 9.35 9.03 7.33
N PHE A 50 8.37 9.42 6.51
CA PHE A 50 8.61 10.38 5.44
C PHE A 50 8.65 11.78 6.02
N GLN A 51 9.78 12.47 5.86
CA GLN A 51 9.99 13.80 6.42
C GLN A 51 10.15 14.88 5.35
N LYS A 52 9.61 16.07 5.65
CA LYS A 52 9.85 17.30 4.90
C LYS A 52 10.26 18.38 5.90
N ASN A 53 11.39 19.04 5.66
CA ASN A 53 11.95 20.06 6.55
C ASN A 53 12.14 19.57 8.01
N GLY A 54 12.55 18.32 8.20
CA GLY A 54 12.75 17.71 9.52
C GLY A 54 11.47 17.32 10.27
N GLN A 55 10.30 17.44 9.63
CA GLN A 55 9.02 17.05 10.21
C GLN A 55 8.42 15.86 9.44
N THR A 56 7.98 14.83 10.16
CA THR A 56 7.28 13.69 9.57
C THR A 56 5.93 14.13 8.99
N ILE A 57 5.75 13.92 7.69
CA ILE A 57 4.52 14.24 6.96
C ILE A 57 3.56 13.04 6.87
N PHE A 58 4.09 11.82 6.81
CA PHE A 58 3.33 10.58 6.94
C PHE A 58 4.27 9.42 7.29
N LYS A 59 3.69 8.32 7.77
CA LYS A 59 4.35 7.06 8.03
C LYS A 59 3.79 6.00 7.08
N ALA A 60 4.61 5.04 6.69
CA ALA A 60 4.14 3.93 5.85
C ALA A 60 4.92 2.65 6.10
N THR A 61 4.24 1.53 5.88
CA THR A 61 4.86 0.20 5.82
C THR A 61 5.05 -0.16 4.35
N THR A 62 6.28 -0.46 3.96
CA THR A 62 6.67 -0.76 2.57
C THR A 62 7.82 -1.77 2.53
N TRP A 63 8.37 -2.06 1.34
CA TRP A 63 9.53 -2.93 1.17
C TRP A 63 10.76 -2.17 0.67
N VAL A 64 11.95 -2.60 1.11
CA VAL A 64 13.22 -2.06 0.58
C VAL A 64 13.24 -2.17 -0.95
N GLY A 65 13.36 -1.03 -1.63
CA GLY A 65 13.41 -0.94 -3.09
C GLY A 65 12.06 -0.75 -3.80
N TYR A 66 10.93 -0.85 -3.08
CA TYR A 66 9.62 -0.47 -3.60
C TYR A 66 9.36 1.02 -3.30
N VAL A 67 8.93 1.77 -4.32
CA VAL A 67 8.70 3.23 -4.19
C VAL A 67 7.24 3.58 -3.91
N GLY A 68 6.33 2.63 -4.11
CA GLY A 68 4.91 2.83 -3.82
C GLY A 68 4.59 2.66 -2.34
N ILE A 69 3.39 3.10 -1.96
CA ILE A 69 2.87 3.00 -0.60
C ILE A 69 1.48 2.36 -0.66
N LEU A 70 1.39 1.12 -0.19
CA LEU A 70 0.13 0.37 -0.12
C LEU A 70 -0.49 0.46 1.29
N THR A 71 0.28 0.86 2.30
CA THR A 71 -0.16 1.01 3.69
C THR A 71 0.52 2.24 4.27
N GLY A 72 -0.27 3.24 4.66
CA GLY A 72 0.27 4.47 5.19
C GLY A 72 -0.72 5.28 6.00
N MET A 73 -0.20 6.20 6.81
CA MET A 73 -1.00 7.08 7.64
C MET A 73 -0.31 8.42 7.86
N ARG A 74 -1.13 9.48 7.86
CA ARG A 74 -0.75 10.78 8.39
C ARG A 74 -1.31 10.89 9.80
N THR A 75 -0.49 11.31 10.77
CA THR A 75 -0.92 11.41 12.18
C THR A 75 -1.49 12.78 12.54
N GLN A 76 -1.03 13.85 11.89
CA GLN A 76 -1.48 15.22 12.11
C GLN A 76 -2.65 15.56 11.18
N ASP A 77 -3.81 15.91 11.73
CA ASP A 77 -5.06 16.16 10.97
C ASP A 77 -5.26 15.09 9.90
N GLY A 78 -5.13 13.86 10.39
CA GLY A 78 -4.61 12.75 9.63
C GLY A 78 -5.68 11.84 9.04
N TYR A 79 -5.22 10.98 8.14
CA TYR A 79 -5.99 9.90 7.58
C TYR A 79 -5.07 8.69 7.42
N SER A 80 -5.67 7.51 7.25
CA SER A 80 -4.94 6.28 6.96
C SER A 80 -5.46 5.66 5.66
N VAL A 81 -4.57 4.99 4.94
CA VAL A 81 -4.84 4.39 3.64
C VAL A 81 -4.31 2.97 3.62
N SER A 82 -5.13 2.07 3.07
CA SER A 82 -4.72 0.72 2.71
C SER A 82 -5.22 0.43 1.30
N VAL A 83 -4.34 -0.08 0.43
CA VAL A 83 -4.69 -0.44 -0.94
C VAL A 83 -4.96 -1.95 -1.01
N ASN A 84 -6.18 -2.31 -1.42
CA ASN A 84 -6.57 -3.69 -1.60
C ASN A 84 -6.68 -4.01 -3.09
N PHE A 85 -6.11 -5.14 -3.49
CA PHE A 85 -6.21 -5.62 -4.86
C PHE A 85 -7.66 -5.93 -5.22
N ARG A 86 -8.05 -5.57 -6.44
CA ARG A 86 -9.38 -5.84 -6.98
C ARG A 86 -9.25 -6.46 -8.36
N HIS A 87 -9.53 -7.76 -8.43
CA HIS A 87 -9.69 -8.42 -9.72
C HIS A 87 -11.00 -7.95 -10.38
N THR A 88 -10.91 -7.46 -11.61
CA THR A 88 -12.06 -7.08 -12.44
C THR A 88 -12.05 -7.92 -13.71
N GLY A 89 -13.14 -7.95 -14.49
CA GLY A 89 -13.25 -8.83 -15.67
C GLY A 89 -12.28 -8.54 -16.83
N GLY A 90 -11.46 -7.49 -16.76
CA GLY A 90 -10.44 -7.17 -17.76
C GLY A 90 -9.08 -7.78 -17.45
N SER A 91 -8.25 -8.00 -18.47
CA SER A 91 -6.86 -8.46 -18.28
C SER A 91 -5.89 -7.28 -18.22
N LEU A 92 -4.82 -7.43 -17.42
CA LEU A 92 -3.74 -6.44 -17.35
C LEU A 92 -3.16 -6.13 -18.73
N GLY A 93 -2.97 -7.17 -19.56
CA GLY A 93 -2.43 -7.03 -20.91
C GLY A 93 -3.35 -6.24 -21.85
N THR A 94 -4.66 -6.50 -21.79
CA THR A 94 -5.65 -5.75 -22.58
C THR A 94 -5.67 -4.29 -22.16
N ASN A 95 -5.70 -4.00 -20.86
CA ASN A 95 -5.75 -2.64 -20.34
C ASN A 95 -4.45 -1.87 -20.67
N LEU A 96 -3.29 -2.53 -20.56
CA LEU A 96 -2.01 -1.93 -20.92
C LEU A 96 -1.93 -1.62 -22.42
N LYS A 97 -2.38 -2.54 -23.28
CA LYS A 97 -2.44 -2.29 -24.73
C LYS A 97 -3.31 -1.07 -25.02
N THR A 98 -4.52 -1.01 -24.46
CA THR A 98 -5.42 0.13 -24.63
C THR A 98 -4.77 1.43 -24.19
N ALA A 99 -4.13 1.46 -23.02
CA ALA A 99 -3.48 2.66 -22.49
C ALA A 99 -2.28 3.15 -23.33
N LEU A 100 -1.55 2.24 -23.98
CA LEU A 100 -0.41 2.58 -24.84
C LEU A 100 -0.82 2.98 -26.27
N THR A 101 -2.03 2.61 -26.68
CA THR A 101 -2.59 2.94 -28.01
C THR A 101 -3.56 4.12 -28.00
N ALA A 102 -3.89 4.65 -26.83
CA ALA A 102 -4.71 5.84 -26.64
C ALA A 102 -3.83 7.12 -26.68
#